data_AF-A0A925JJN1-F1
#
_entry.id   AF-A0A925JJN1-F1
#
_cell.length_a   1.000
_cell.length_b   1.000
_cell.length_c   1.000
_cell.angle_alpha   90.00
_cell.angle_beta   90.00
_cell.angle_gamma   90.00
#
_symmetry.space_group_name_H-M   'P 1'
#
loop_
_entity.id
_entity.type
_entity.pdbx_description
1 polymer ?
#
loop_
_entity_poly.entity_id
_entity_poly.type
_entity_poly.pdbx_seq_one_letter_code
_entity_poly.pdbx_strand_id
1 'polypeptide(L)'
;MDRTGTQHLPRRRENGIVAQEISDEVLVYDLDTHKAHCLNPTAALVWRKCDGKTSVRNIALLVGQELNASVNDEVVWLAIDQLERRHLIEKRPAQLPPPGLSRREVMRRLGLATAVALPLVTSLMAPTPAQAATCTPNGQACSTSAQCCSGICSSNVCAASLF
;
A
#
# COMPACT_ATOMS: atom_id res chain seq x y z
N MET A 1 -1.80 -8.75 -39.33
CA MET A 1 -3.06 -9.22 -38.72
C MET A 1 -2.74 -9.93 -37.41
N ASP A 2 -3.51 -9.56 -36.39
CA ASP A 2 -3.71 -10.14 -35.06
C ASP A 2 -2.55 -10.26 -34.04
N ARG A 3 -2.55 -9.35 -33.05
CA ARG A 3 -1.88 -9.50 -31.74
C ARG A 3 -2.88 -9.22 -30.61
N THR A 4 -4.11 -9.72 -30.70
CA THR A 4 -5.08 -9.66 -29.59
C THR A 4 -4.76 -10.73 -28.53
N GLY A 5 -3.53 -10.71 -28.01
CA GLY A 5 -3.29 -11.25 -26.69
C GLY A 5 -4.02 -10.34 -25.72
N THR A 6 -4.96 -10.87 -24.93
CA THR A 6 -5.69 -10.17 -23.88
C THR A 6 -4.69 -9.33 -23.07
N GLN A 7 -4.64 -8.01 -23.31
CA GLN A 7 -3.81 -7.13 -22.51
C GLN A 7 -4.38 -7.18 -21.11
N HIS A 8 -3.68 -7.83 -20.20
CA HIS A 8 -4.11 -7.89 -18.82
C HIS A 8 -3.87 -6.53 -18.17
N LEU A 9 -4.95 -5.77 -17.99
CA LEU A 9 -4.92 -4.42 -17.45
C LEU A 9 -4.90 -4.52 -15.93
N PRO A 10 -3.90 -3.95 -15.24
CA PRO A 10 -3.77 -4.09 -13.81
C PRO A 10 -4.95 -3.44 -13.09
N ARG A 11 -5.51 -4.14 -12.10
CA ARG A 11 -6.64 -3.67 -11.30
C ARG A 11 -6.27 -3.75 -9.82
N ARG A 12 -6.38 -2.63 -9.11
CA ARG A 12 -6.19 -2.58 -7.66
C ARG A 12 -7.26 -3.41 -6.96
N ARG A 13 -6.88 -4.03 -5.85
CA ARG A 13 -7.83 -4.72 -4.98
C ARG A 13 -8.62 -3.65 -4.23
N GLU A 14 -9.95 -3.75 -4.25
CA GLU A 14 -10.83 -2.82 -3.52
C GLU A 14 -11.38 -3.44 -2.23
N ASN A 15 -11.64 -4.75 -2.24
CA ASN A 15 -12.08 -5.48 -1.06
C ASN A 15 -10.96 -5.62 -0.03
N GLY A 16 -11.29 -5.42 1.25
CA GLY A 16 -10.34 -5.59 2.35
C GLY A 16 -9.21 -4.56 2.33
N ILE A 17 -9.40 -3.39 1.70
CA ILE A 17 -8.39 -2.34 1.57
C ILE A 17 -8.94 -1.03 2.14
N VAL A 18 -8.18 -0.41 3.04
CA VAL A 18 -8.38 0.97 3.49
C VAL A 18 -7.16 1.77 3.06
N ALA A 19 -7.36 2.86 2.33
CA ALA A 19 -6.26 3.69 1.85
C ALA A 19 -6.39 5.14 2.35
N GLN A 20 -5.27 5.72 2.76
CA GLN A 20 -5.18 7.11 3.19
C GLN A 20 -4.01 7.79 2.50
N GLU A 21 -4.25 8.99 1.96
CA GLU A 21 -3.20 9.81 1.39
C GLU A 21 -2.48 10.60 2.49
N ILE A 22 -1.16 10.59 2.45
CA ILE A 22 -0.30 11.32 3.38
C ILE A 22 0.75 12.04 2.54
N SER A 23 0.59 13.35 2.37
CA SER A 23 1.39 14.14 1.42
C SER A 23 1.25 13.57 -0.01
N ASP A 24 2.35 13.11 -0.61
CA ASP A 24 2.42 12.48 -1.93
C ASP A 24 2.50 10.94 -1.86
N GLU A 25 2.49 10.37 -0.66
CA GLU A 25 2.48 8.93 -0.40
C GLU A 25 1.05 8.41 -0.15
N VAL A 26 0.89 7.10 -0.26
CA VAL A 26 -0.36 6.42 0.09
C VAL A 26 -0.07 5.32 1.10
N LEU A 27 -0.75 5.39 2.24
CA LEU A 27 -0.78 4.33 3.23
C LEU A 27 -1.97 3.42 2.93
N VAL A 28 -1.70 2.14 2.67
CA VAL A 28 -2.70 1.12 2.37
C VAL A 28 -2.72 0.10 3.51
N TYR A 29 -3.83 -0.01 4.22
CA TYR A 29 -4.07 -1.03 5.23
C TYR A 29 -4.87 -2.20 4.63
N ASP A 30 -4.25 -3.38 4.67
CA ASP A 30 -4.85 -4.65 4.27
C ASP A 30 -5.55 -5.27 5.48
N LEU A 31 -6.89 -5.32 5.42
CA LEU A 31 -7.74 -5.86 6.48
C LEU A 31 -7.62 -7.37 6.64
N ASP A 32 -7.26 -8.09 5.58
CA ASP A 32 -7.15 -9.55 5.59
C ASP A 32 -5.82 -10.00 6.23
N THR A 33 -4.75 -9.24 6.00
CA THR A 33 -3.41 -9.57 6.51
C THR A 33 -2.94 -8.74 7.70
N HIS A 34 -3.73 -7.73 8.12
CA HIS A 34 -3.40 -6.75 9.14
C HIS A 34 -2.04 -6.05 8.91
N LYS A 35 -1.71 -5.80 7.64
CA LYS A 35 -0.47 -5.12 7.22
C LYS A 35 -0.77 -3.71 6.74
N ALA A 36 0.10 -2.79 7.13
CA ALA A 36 0.15 -1.46 6.55
C ALA A 36 1.25 -1.41 5.49
N HIS A 37 0.94 -0.88 4.32
CA HIS A 37 1.86 -0.72 3.20
C HIS A 37 2.01 0.77 2.88
N CYS A 38 3.23 1.30 2.91
CA CYS A 38 3.47 2.65 2.43
C CYS A 38 3.95 2.61 0.99
N LEU A 39 3.23 3.33 0.12
CA LEU A 39 3.56 3.49 -1.28
C LEU A 39 4.18 4.87 -1.46
N ASN A 40 5.41 4.90 -1.92
CA ASN A 40 6.05 6.16 -2.30
C ASN A 40 5.30 6.81 -3.49
N PRO A 41 5.62 8.07 -3.86
CA PRO A 41 4.82 8.82 -4.82
C PRO A 41 4.65 8.13 -6.17
N THR A 42 5.73 7.55 -6.72
CA THR A 42 5.69 6.82 -7.99
C THR A 42 4.85 5.54 -7.89
N ALA A 43 4.97 4.77 -6.80
CA ALA A 43 4.16 3.57 -6.58
C ALA A 43 2.67 3.92 -6.38
N ALA A 44 2.38 4.98 -5.63
CA ALA A 44 1.03 5.49 -5.38
C ALA A 44 0.34 5.90 -6.70
N LEU A 45 1.06 6.63 -7.55
CA LEU A 45 0.58 7.02 -8.88
C LEU A 45 0.22 5.81 -9.75
N VAL A 46 1.12 4.82 -9.83
CA VAL A 46 0.83 3.58 -10.58
C VAL A 46 -0.37 2.86 -9.99
N TRP A 47 -0.44 2.70 -8.66
CA TRP A 47 -1.54 2.02 -7.98
C TRP A 47 -2.89 2.69 -8.23
N ARG A 48 -2.96 4.03 -8.26
CA ARG A 48 -4.17 4.78 -8.62
C ARG A 48 -4.64 4.52 -10.06
N LYS A 49 -3.72 4.30 -11.00
CA LYS A 49 -4.05 3.99 -12.40
C LYS A 49 -4.27 2.50 -12.66
N CYS A 50 -4.09 1.64 -11.66
CA CYS A 50 -4.46 0.22 -11.76
C CYS A 50 -5.99 0.08 -11.62
N ASP A 51 -6.72 0.46 -12.65
CA ASP A 51 -8.20 0.49 -12.69
C ASP A 51 -8.82 -0.67 -13.50
N GLY A 52 -7.98 -1.58 -14.01
CA GLY A 52 -8.37 -2.66 -14.91
C GLY A 52 -8.79 -2.19 -16.30
N LYS A 53 -8.48 -0.94 -16.68
CA LYS A 53 -8.81 -0.31 -17.97
C LYS A 53 -7.62 0.37 -18.62
N THR A 54 -6.58 0.71 -17.85
CA THR A 54 -5.41 1.43 -18.33
C THR A 54 -4.24 0.47 -18.57
N SER A 55 -3.67 0.48 -19.78
CA SER A 55 -2.52 -0.36 -20.12
C SER A 55 -1.24 0.14 -19.46
N VAL A 56 -0.24 -0.74 -19.27
CA VAL A 56 1.05 -0.38 -18.66
C VAL A 56 1.70 0.83 -19.34
N ARG A 57 1.67 0.87 -20.67
CA ARG A 57 2.21 1.99 -21.45
C ARG A 57 1.44 3.28 -21.20
N ASN A 58 0.11 3.23 -21.11
CA ASN A 58 -0.69 4.41 -20.78
C ASN A 58 -0.49 4.86 -19.34
N ILE A 59 -0.30 3.92 -18.40
CA ILE A 59 0.09 4.25 -17.02
C ILE A 59 1.43 4.99 -17.03
N ALA A 60 2.44 4.50 -17.75
CA ALA A 60 3.75 5.17 -17.82
C ALA A 60 3.63 6.63 -18.30
N LEU A 61 2.81 6.87 -19.34
CA LEU A 61 2.54 8.23 -19.84
C LEU A 61 1.86 9.12 -18.80
N LEU A 62 0.79 8.62 -18.15
CA LEU A 62 0.04 9.39 -17.15
C LEU A 62 0.88 9.68 -15.91
N VAL A 63 1.66 8.71 -15.44
CA VAL A 63 2.57 8.89 -14.30
C VAL A 63 3.69 9.87 -14.66
N GLY A 64 4.23 9.81 -15.88
CA GLY A 64 5.23 10.75 -16.35
C GLY A 64 4.72 12.19 -16.43
N GLN A 65 3.47 12.37 -16.85
CA GLN A 65 2.81 13.68 -16.83
C GLN A 65 2.66 14.23 -15.41
N GLU A 66 2.18 13.41 -14.46
CA GLU A 66 2.02 13.84 -13.07
C GLU A 66 3.37 14.14 -12.38
N LEU A 67 4.46 13.47 -12.77
CA LEU A 67 5.80 13.69 -12.25
C LEU A 67 6.64 14.72 -13.06
N ASN A 68 6.08 15.30 -14.13
CA ASN A 68 6.82 16.15 -15.08
C ASN A 68 8.15 15.51 -15.57
N ALA A 69 8.13 14.21 -15.86
CA ALA A 69 9.31 13.43 -16.20
C ALA A 69 9.00 12.27 -17.16
N SER A 70 10.01 11.78 -17.85
CA SER A 70 9.88 10.56 -18.65
C SER A 70 9.90 9.33 -17.76
N VAL A 71 8.88 8.46 -17.90
CA VAL A 71 8.74 7.21 -17.15
C VAL A 71 8.69 6.05 -18.13
N ASN A 72 9.54 5.04 -17.90
CA ASN A 72 9.60 3.83 -18.73
C ASN A 72 8.60 2.77 -18.22
N ASP A 73 8.02 1.98 -19.13
CA ASP A 73 7.18 0.81 -18.84
C ASP A 73 7.82 -0.13 -17.79
N GLU A 74 9.15 -0.28 -17.77
CA GLU A 74 9.87 -1.10 -16.77
C GLU A 74 9.67 -0.60 -15.33
N VAL A 75 9.54 0.72 -15.15
CA VAL A 75 9.24 1.34 -13.84
C VAL A 75 7.82 0.97 -13.41
N VAL A 76 6.87 1.00 -14.35
CA VAL A 76 5.49 0.60 -14.07
C VAL A 76 5.42 -0.89 -13.76
N TRP A 77 6.09 -1.75 -14.53
CA TRP A 77 6.15 -3.18 -14.24
C TRP A 77 6.77 -3.49 -12.88
N LEU A 78 7.82 -2.76 -12.48
CA LEU A 78 8.41 -2.86 -11.14
C LEU A 78 7.41 -2.51 -10.04
N ALA A 79 6.59 -1.47 -10.24
CA ALA A 79 5.53 -1.12 -9.29
C ALA A 79 4.46 -2.22 -9.21
N ILE A 80 3.94 -2.68 -10.36
CA ILE A 80 2.89 -3.71 -10.40
C ILE A 80 3.37 -5.00 -9.74
N ASP A 81 4.61 -5.43 -10.00
CA ASP A 81 5.21 -6.60 -9.35
C ASP A 81 5.34 -6.43 -7.83
N GLN A 82 5.72 -5.25 -7.34
CA GLN A 82 5.76 -4.97 -5.89
C GLN A 82 4.38 -4.97 -5.25
N LEU A 83 3.37 -4.42 -5.94
CA LEU A 83 1.98 -4.37 -5.48
C LEU A 83 1.35 -5.77 -5.44
N GLU A 84 1.62 -6.59 -6.47
CA GLU A 84 1.13 -7.97 -6.56
C GLU A 84 1.68 -8.86 -5.45
N ARG A 85 3.00 -8.75 -5.17
CA ARG A 85 3.66 -9.47 -4.07
C ARG A 85 3.10 -9.12 -2.68
N ARG A 86 2.35 -8.01 -2.57
CA ARG A 86 1.69 -7.54 -1.34
C ARG A 86 0.17 -7.66 -1.41
N HIS A 87 -0.36 -8.33 -2.43
CA HIS A 87 -1.80 -8.52 -2.63
C HIS A 87 -2.60 -7.21 -2.74
N LEU A 88 -1.99 -6.10 -3.18
CA LEU A 88 -2.66 -4.79 -3.31
C LEU A 88 -3.35 -4.58 -4.67
N ILE A 89 -3.15 -5.51 -5.59
CA ILE A 89 -3.84 -5.61 -6.88
C ILE A 89 -4.42 -7.00 -7.04
N GLU A 90 -5.42 -7.15 -7.89
CA GLU A 90 -6.00 -8.45 -8.23
C GLU A 90 -4.95 -9.35 -8.88
N LYS A 91 -4.99 -10.65 -8.57
CA LYS A 91 -4.08 -11.63 -9.17
C LYS A 91 -4.30 -11.69 -10.67
N ARG A 92 -3.20 -11.64 -11.43
CA ARG A 92 -3.27 -11.88 -12.87
C ARG A 92 -3.53 -13.38 -13.10
N PRO A 93 -4.38 -13.78 -14.05
CA PRO A 93 -4.42 -15.18 -14.49
C PRO A 93 -3.01 -15.57 -14.94
N ALA A 94 -2.57 -16.78 -14.59
CA ALA A 94 -1.20 -17.25 -14.71
C ALA A 94 -0.69 -17.28 -16.17
N GLN A 95 -0.34 -16.11 -16.70
CA GLN A 95 0.65 -15.97 -17.76
C GLN A 95 1.99 -15.82 -17.04
N LEU A 96 3.03 -16.53 -17.51
CA LEU A 96 4.36 -16.50 -16.89
C LEU A 96 4.69 -15.08 -16.44
N PRO A 97 4.99 -14.85 -15.15
CA PRO A 97 5.38 -13.53 -14.72
C PRO A 97 6.58 -13.12 -15.59
N PRO A 98 6.61 -11.88 -16.14
CA PRO A 98 7.88 -11.35 -16.60
C PRO A 98 8.89 -11.51 -15.46
N PRO A 99 10.16 -11.87 -15.76
CA PRO A 99 11.14 -12.18 -14.72
C PRO A 99 11.10 -11.13 -13.63
N GLY A 100 10.91 -11.55 -12.37
CA GLY A 100 10.68 -10.65 -11.24
C GLY A 100 11.70 -9.52 -11.26
N LEU A 101 11.25 -8.32 -11.66
CA LEU A 101 12.12 -7.18 -11.86
C LEU A 101 12.57 -6.71 -10.48
N SER A 102 13.83 -6.96 -10.15
CA SER A 102 14.40 -6.38 -8.94
C SER A 102 14.64 -4.89 -9.19
N ARG A 103 14.50 -4.07 -8.13
CA ARG A 103 14.83 -2.64 -8.18
C ARG A 103 16.23 -2.40 -8.75
N ARG A 104 17.22 -3.23 -8.34
CA ARG A 104 18.60 -3.18 -8.82
C ARG A 104 18.72 -3.47 -10.32
N GLU A 105 17.93 -4.41 -10.83
CA GLU A 105 17.92 -4.77 -12.25
C GLU A 105 17.37 -3.61 -13.11
N VAL A 106 16.26 -3.00 -12.67
CA VAL A 106 15.70 -1.82 -13.36
C VAL A 106 16.68 -0.65 -13.33
N MET A 107 17.35 -0.41 -12.20
CA MET A 107 18.42 0.60 -12.12
C MET A 107 19.57 0.32 -13.08
N ARG A 108 19.95 -0.95 -13.28
CA ARG A 108 21.02 -1.33 -14.22
C ARG A 108 20.62 -1.11 -15.68
N ARG A 109 19.35 -1.37 -16.03
CA ARG A 109 18.84 -1.22 -17.40
C ARG A 109 18.59 0.23 -17.79
N LEU A 110 17.98 0.99 -16.88
CA LEU A 110 17.63 2.38 -17.13
C LEU A 110 18.79 3.34 -16.83
N GLY A 111 19.77 2.91 -16.03
CA GLY A 111 20.85 3.76 -15.54
C GLY A 111 20.34 4.90 -14.65
N LEU A 112 21.19 5.91 -14.43
CA LEU A 112 20.81 7.16 -13.74
C LEU A 112 20.02 8.12 -14.65
N ALA A 113 19.56 7.66 -15.82
CA ALA A 113 18.91 8.51 -16.82
C ALA A 113 17.43 8.82 -16.51
N THR A 114 16.85 8.22 -15.46
CA THR A 114 15.47 8.48 -15.04
C THR A 114 15.40 9.65 -14.06
N ALA A 115 14.57 10.65 -14.37
CA ALA A 115 14.35 11.80 -13.49
C ALA A 115 13.35 11.54 -12.34
N VAL A 116 12.88 10.30 -12.18
CA VAL A 116 11.88 9.91 -11.17
C VAL A 116 12.45 8.96 -10.13
N ALA A 117 11.89 9.00 -8.93
CA ALA A 117 12.13 7.98 -7.92
C ALA A 117 11.61 6.61 -8.41
N LEU A 118 12.33 5.54 -8.06
CA LEU A 118 11.80 4.20 -8.33
C LEU A 118 10.63 3.88 -7.40
N PRO A 119 9.61 3.17 -7.89
CA PRO A 119 8.51 2.68 -7.07
C PRO A 119 9.04 1.88 -5.88
N LEU A 120 8.49 2.18 -4.71
CA LEU A 120 8.78 1.49 -3.49
C LEU A 120 7.48 1.26 -2.72
N VAL A 121 7.25 0.00 -2.36
CA VAL A 121 6.20 -0.39 -1.43
C VAL A 121 6.85 -0.97 -0.18
N THR A 122 6.80 -0.27 0.95
CA THR A 122 7.27 -0.82 2.23
C THR A 122 6.09 -1.47 2.95
N SER A 123 6.36 -2.28 3.97
CA SER A 123 5.31 -3.00 4.69
C SER A 123 5.68 -3.11 6.15
N LEU A 124 4.71 -2.82 7.01
CA LEU A 124 4.85 -2.85 8.46
C LEU A 124 3.69 -3.69 9.01
N MET A 125 3.98 -4.51 10.01
CA MET A 125 2.93 -5.15 10.80
C MET A 125 2.26 -4.04 11.61
N ALA A 126 0.97 -3.83 11.41
CA ALA A 126 0.24 -2.91 12.27
C ALA A 126 0.05 -3.57 13.64
N PRO A 127 0.24 -2.86 14.76
CA PRO A 127 -0.19 -3.35 16.06
C PRO A 127 -1.68 -3.67 15.99
N THR A 128 -2.10 -4.78 16.60
CA THR A 128 -3.54 -5.08 16.71
C THR A 128 -4.24 -3.89 17.38
N PRO A 129 -5.53 -3.61 17.11
CA PRO A 129 -6.24 -2.49 17.74
C PRO A 129 -6.09 -2.46 19.27
N ALA A 130 -6.08 -3.63 19.92
CA ALA A 130 -5.86 -3.78 21.36
C ALA A 130 -4.46 -3.29 21.84
N GLN A 131 -3.44 -3.38 20.99
CA GLN A 131 -2.06 -2.92 21.26
C GLN A 131 -1.88 -1.42 20.94
N ALA A 132 -2.78 -0.82 20.15
CA ALA A 132 -2.78 0.61 19.87
C ALA A 132 -3.65 1.40 20.88
N ALA A 133 -4.42 0.70 21.71
CA ALA A 133 -5.20 1.32 22.77
C ALA A 133 -4.25 2.02 23.75
N THR A 134 -4.43 3.33 23.92
CA THR A 134 -3.68 4.15 24.88
C THR A 134 -4.27 4.06 26.29
N CYS A 135 -5.41 3.39 26.43
CA CYS A 135 -6.12 3.20 27.68
C CYS A 135 -6.03 1.76 28.17
N THR A 136 -6.13 1.59 29.48
CA THR A 136 -6.06 0.32 30.19
C THR A 136 -7.46 -0.26 30.36
N PRO A 137 -7.66 -1.57 30.11
CA PRO A 137 -8.95 -2.23 30.30
C PRO A 137 -9.35 -2.33 31.78
N ASN A 138 -10.63 -2.64 32.02
CA ASN A 138 -11.16 -2.85 33.38
C ASN A 138 -10.39 -3.95 34.13
N GLY A 139 -10.21 -3.77 35.44
CA GLY A 139 -9.50 -4.71 36.32
C GLY A 139 -7.98 -4.51 36.39
N GLN A 140 -7.42 -3.58 35.62
CA GLN A 140 -5.99 -3.25 35.66
C GLN A 140 -5.70 -2.06 36.56
N ALA A 141 -4.45 -1.97 37.03
CA ALA A 141 -4.00 -0.89 37.90
C ALA A 141 -4.06 0.47 37.19
N CYS A 142 -4.45 1.51 37.93
CA CYS A 142 -4.48 2.89 37.46
C CYS A 142 -4.10 3.84 38.60
N SER A 143 -3.61 5.03 38.24
CA SER A 143 -3.43 6.17 39.12
C SER A 143 -4.35 7.35 38.78
N THR A 144 -4.87 7.40 37.54
CA THR A 144 -5.80 8.45 37.13
C THR A 144 -6.91 7.88 36.23
N SER A 145 -8.10 8.49 36.28
CA SER A 145 -9.24 8.10 35.44
C SER A 145 -8.95 8.13 33.93
N ALA A 146 -8.09 9.05 33.47
CA ALA A 146 -7.71 9.18 32.07
C ALA A 146 -6.93 7.96 31.53
N GLN A 147 -6.35 7.13 32.41
CA GLN A 147 -5.69 5.90 32.01
C GLN A 147 -6.68 4.79 31.67
N CYS A 148 -7.91 4.84 32.18
CA CYS A 148 -8.87 3.75 32.00
C CYS A 148 -9.72 3.97 30.75
N CYS A 149 -10.00 2.91 29.98
CA CYS A 149 -10.86 3.03 28.79
C CYS A 149 -12.30 3.46 29.14
N SER A 150 -12.75 3.18 30.36
CA SER A 150 -14.02 3.64 30.91
C SER A 150 -14.00 5.09 31.40
N GLY A 151 -12.82 5.70 31.54
CA GLY A 151 -12.66 6.97 32.23
C GLY A 151 -12.84 6.90 33.75
N ILE A 152 -12.82 5.70 34.35
CA ILE A 152 -13.08 5.52 35.79
C ILE A 152 -11.95 4.72 36.42
N CYS A 153 -11.14 5.39 37.25
CA CYS A 153 -10.19 4.74 38.15
C CYS A 153 -10.79 4.71 39.57
N SER A 154 -11.07 3.51 40.09
CA SER A 154 -11.65 3.30 41.42
C SER A 154 -10.75 2.38 42.24
N SER A 155 -10.35 2.81 43.43
CA SER A 155 -9.43 2.04 44.30
C SER A 155 -8.14 1.59 43.59
N ASN A 156 -7.55 2.47 42.77
CA ASN A 156 -6.38 2.21 41.92
C ASN A 156 -6.57 1.09 40.87
N VAL A 157 -7.82 0.79 40.50
CA VAL A 157 -8.18 -0.20 39.48
C VAL A 157 -9.20 0.39 38.49
N CYS A 158 -9.02 0.13 37.19
CA CYS A 158 -9.99 0.57 36.18
C CYS A 158 -11.33 -0.15 36.35
N ALA A 159 -12.42 0.61 36.47
CA ALA A 159 -13.77 0.07 36.69
C ALA A 159 -14.67 0.27 35.46
N ALA A 160 -15.69 -0.56 35.28
CA ALA A 160 -16.65 -0.40 34.19
C ALA A 160 -17.59 0.81 34.44
N SER A 161 -17.99 1.50 33.37
CA SER A 161 -19.12 2.43 33.43
C SER A 161 -20.43 1.63 33.53
N LEU A 162 -21.30 1.99 34.46
CA LEU A 162 -22.60 1.34 34.71
C LEU A 162 -23.76 1.99 33.92
N PHE A 163 -23.48 2.62 32.78
CA PHE A 163 -24.47 3.32 31.95
C PHE A 163 -24.51 2.73 30.54
#